data_AF-A0A960RYF8-F1
#
_entry.id   AF-A0A960RYF8-F1
#
_cell.length_a   1.000
_cell.length_b   1.000
_cell.length_c   1.000
_cell.angle_alpha   90.00
_cell.angle_beta   90.00
_cell.angle_gamma   90.00
#
_symmetry.space_group_name_H-M   'P 1'
#
loop_
_entity.id
_entity.type
_entity.pdbx_description
1 polymer ?
#
loop_
_entity_poly.entity_id
_entity_poly.type
_entity_poly.pdbx_seq_one_letter_code
_entity_poly.pdbx_strand_id
1 'polypeptide(L)' 'MSISLRPCLKRWGALKNLKYLDLRENELETLPDSLIELPHLEKVDARLNPRFFPPPWFDTLKSRGCLVYY' A
#
# COMPACT_ATOMS: atom_id res chain seq x y z
N MET A 1 5.15 -18.38 2.82
CA MET A 1 6.05 -17.84 1.76
C MET A 1 5.90 -16.33 1.82
N SER A 2 6.91 -15.59 2.27
CA SER A 2 6.81 -14.13 2.42
C SER A 2 6.63 -13.47 1.05
N ILE A 3 5.49 -12.80 0.83
CA ILE A 3 5.25 -12.03 -0.38
C ILE A 3 5.89 -10.66 -0.14
N SER A 4 7.13 -10.50 -0.60
CA SER A 4 7.75 -9.17 -0.61
C SER A 4 7.32 -8.45 -1.88
N LEU A 5 6.47 -7.43 -1.75
CA LEU A 5 6.16 -6.48 -2.83
C LEU A 5 7.39 -5.61 -3.06
N ARG A 6 8.39 -6.16 -3.76
CA ARG A 6 9.63 -5.46 -4.08
C ARG A 6 9.33 -4.20 -4.90
N PRO A 7 10.12 -3.11 -4.72
CA PRO A 7 9.98 -1.88 -5.50
C PRO A 7 10.44 -2.11 -6.95
N CYS A 8 9.61 -2.78 -7.76
CA CYS A 8 9.76 -2.82 -9.21
C CYS A 8 9.06 -1.59 -9.79
N LEU A 9 9.89 -0.54 -9.87
CA LEU A 9 9.70 0.90 -9.99
C LEU A 9 8.75 1.52 -11.05
N LYS A 10 7.81 0.81 -11.71
CA LYS A 10 7.05 1.46 -12.83
C LYS A 10 5.57 1.16 -13.00
N ARG A 11 4.98 0.21 -12.26
CA ARG A 11 3.62 -0.26 -12.60
C ARG A 11 2.50 0.21 -11.69
N TRP A 12 2.78 0.60 -10.45
CA TRP A 12 1.72 1.11 -9.56
C TRP A 12 1.21 2.46 -10.04
N GLY A 13 2.09 3.43 -10.36
CA GLY A 13 1.67 4.72 -10.94
C GLY A 13 0.89 4.64 -12.26
N ALA A 14 0.92 3.50 -12.96
CA ALA A 14 0.09 3.26 -14.15
C ALA A 14 -1.37 2.91 -13.79
N LEU A 15 -1.63 2.46 -12.56
CA LEU A 15 -2.96 2.15 -12.04
C LEU A 15 -3.68 3.44 -11.60
N LYS A 16 -3.79 4.42 -12.50
CA LYS A 16 -4.31 5.76 -12.20
C LYS A 16 -5.71 5.73 -11.57
N ASN A 17 -6.50 4.71 -11.88
CA ASN A 17 -7.88 4.56 -11.39
C ASN A 17 -8.00 3.69 -10.13
N LEU A 18 -6.89 3.22 -9.54
CA LEU A 18 -6.95 2.38 -8.35
C LEU A 18 -7.40 3.20 -7.15
N LYS A 19 -8.60 2.88 -6.64
CA LYS A 19 -9.20 3.50 -5.46
C LYS A 19 -9.01 2.68 -4.18
N TYR A 20 -9.09 1.36 -4.30
CA TYR A 20 -9.07 0.44 -3.18
C TYR A 20 -7.99 -0.60 -3.40
N LEU A 21 -7.09 -0.75 -2.44
CA LEU A 21 -6.05 -1.76 -2.42
C LEU A 21 -6.24 -2.68 -1.21
N ASP A 22 -6.66 -3.91 -1.48
CA ASP A 22 -6.85 -4.94 -0.46
C ASP A 22 -5.70 -5.94 -0.50
N LEU A 23 -4.98 -6.02 0.61
CA LEU A 23 -3.78 -6.82 0.81
C LEU A 23 -3.90 -7.67 2.08
N ARG A 24 -5.13 -7.87 2.57
CA ARG A 24 -5.38 -8.65 3.79
C ARG A 24 -4.91 -10.10 3.66
N GLU A 25 -4.58 -10.71 4.79
CA GLU A 25 -4.25 -12.14 4.91
C GLU A 25 -3.07 -12.57 4.02
N ASN A 26 -2.05 -11.71 3.94
CA ASN A 26 -0.81 -12.03 3.26
C ASN A 26 0.36 -12.15 4.26
N GLU A 27 1.53 -12.49 3.74
CA GLU A 27 2.80 -12.44 4.48
C GLU A 27 3.61 -11.21 4.05
N LEU A 28 2.99 -10.02 4.00
CA LEU A 28 3.67 -8.78 3.63
C LEU A 28 4.53 -8.26 4.78
N GLU A 29 5.75 -7.84 4.45
CA GLU A 29 6.64 -7.14 5.38
C GLU A 29 6.56 -5.61 5.21
N THR A 30 6.36 -5.14 3.98
CA THR A 30 6.22 -3.71 3.67
C THR A 30 5.55 -3.50 2.31
N LEU A 31 5.24 -2.25 1.98
CA LEU A 31 4.73 -1.82 0.68
C LEU A 31 5.72 -0.88 -0.03
N PRO A 32 5.72 -0.84 -1.38
CA PRO A 32 6.56 0.09 -2.13
C PRO A 32 6.04 1.53 -2.01
N ASP A 33 6.98 2.48 -1.89
CA ASP A 33 6.71 3.92 -1.84
C ASP A 33 5.91 4.45 -3.03
N SER A 34 6.05 3.86 -4.21
CA SER A 34 5.29 4.20 -5.43
C SER A 34 3.77 4.21 -5.27
N LEU A 35 3.20 3.58 -4.22
CA LEU A 35 1.78 3.70 -3.90
C LEU A 35 1.37 5.14 -3.54
N ILE A 36 2.33 5.96 -3.09
CA ILE A 36 2.11 7.40 -2.88
C ILE A 36 1.82 8.14 -4.20
N GLU A 37 2.20 7.58 -5.35
CA GLU A 37 1.99 8.23 -6.65
C GLU A 37 0.58 7.99 -7.22
N LEU A 38 -0.22 7.13 -6.58
CA LEU A 38 -1.58 6.82 -7.02
C LEU A 38 -2.52 8.00 -6.72
N PRO A 39 -3.03 8.71 -7.75
CA PRO A 39 -3.75 9.96 -7.56
C PRO A 39 -5.17 9.77 -7.01
N HIS A 40 -5.73 8.56 -7.12
CA HIS A 40 -7.11 8.25 -6.75
C HIS A 40 -7.22 7.21 -5.65
N LEU A 41 -6.13 6.89 -4.95
CA LEU A 41 -6.14 5.89 -3.89
C LEU A 41 -6.86 6.42 -2.64
N GLU A 42 -8.00 5.82 -2.35
CA GLU A 42 -8.89 6.20 -1.24
C GLU A 42 -8.76 5.23 -0.05
N LYS A 43 -8.32 3.99 -0.27
CA LYS A 43 -8.14 3.01 0.81
C LYS A 43 -7.03 1.99 0.54
N VAL A 44 -6.28 1.68 1.59
CA VAL A 44 -5.31 0.58 1.65
C VAL A 44 -5.61 -0.28 2.87
N ASP A 45 -5.73 -1.60 2.68
CA ASP A 45 -5.98 -2.55 3.76
C ASP A 45 -4.94 -3.67 3.74
N ALA A 46 -3.97 -3.59 4.64
CA ALA A 46 -2.91 -4.57 4.85
C ALA A 46 -3.06 -5.30 6.19
N ARG A 47 -4.26 -5.34 6.78
CA ARG A 47 -4.51 -6.09 8.03
C ARG A 47 -4.22 -7.58 7.86
N LEU A 48 -4.06 -8.29 8.96
CA LEU A 48 -3.79 -9.73 8.95
C LEU A 48 -2.48 -10.08 8.21
N ASN A 49 -1.51 -9.16 8.25
CA ASN A 49 -0.13 -9.40 7.84
C ASN A 49 0.78 -9.31 9.08
N PRO A 50 1.11 -10.43 9.74
CA PRO A 50 1.73 -10.42 11.07
C PRO A 50 3.15 -9.83 11.11
N ARG A 51 3.81 -9.71 9.95
CA ARG A 51 5.15 -9.13 9.80
C ARG A 51 5.12 -7.75 9.17
N PHE A 52 3.94 -7.17 8.97
CA PHE A 52 3.81 -5.91 8.26
C PHE A 52 4.31 -4.75 9.08
N PHE A 53 5.23 -4.00 8.51
CA PHE A 53 5.72 -2.77 9.07
C PHE A 53 5.22 -1.59 8.24
N PRO A 54 4.41 -0.68 8.81
CA PRO A 54 3.91 0.48 8.09
C PRO A 54 5.05 1.43 7.73
N PRO A 55 5.25 1.74 6.44
CA PRO A 55 6.28 2.69 6.04
C PRO A 55 5.85 4.14 6.34
N PRO A 56 6.80 5.09 6.53
CA PRO A 56 6.49 6.47 6.92
C PRO A 56 5.52 7.22 5.99
N TRP A 57 5.52 6.88 4.70
CA TRP A 57 4.63 7.51 3.71
C TRP A 57 3.15 7.13 3.89
N PHE A 58 2.81 6.17 4.75
CA PHE A 58 1.41 5.90 5.13
C PHE A 58 0.76 7.11 5.78
N ASP A 59 1.51 7.92 6.53
CA ASP A 59 0.97 9.14 7.13
C ASP A 59 0.66 10.20 6.06
N THR A 60 1.43 10.21 4.97
CA THR A 60 1.12 11.02 3.78
C THR A 60 -0.14 10.56 3.07
N LEU A 61 -0.44 9.25 3.06
CA LEU A 61 -1.72 8.77 2.53
C LEU A 61 -2.88 9.20 3.44
N LYS A 62 -2.73 9.03 4.75
CA LYS A 62 -3.75 9.47 5.73
C LYS A 62 -4.03 10.98 5.60
N SER A 63 -3.01 11.81 5.45
CA SER A 63 -3.17 13.26 5.30
C SER A 63 -3.87 13.68 4.00
N ARG A 64 -3.82 12.82 2.96
CA ARG A 64 -4.59 12.98 1.72
C ARG A 64 -6.04 12.50 1.84
N GLY A 65 -6.45 12.01 3.02
CA GLY A 65 -7.78 11.45 3.24
C GLY A 65 -7.91 9.97 2.82
N CYS A 66 -6.80 9.28 2.54
CA CYS A 66 -6.83 7.85 2.27
C CYS A 66 -6.96 7.06 3.58
N LEU A 67 -7.87 6.09 3.59
CA LEU A 67 -8.12 5.20 4.72
C LEU A 67 -7.09 4.07 4.72
N VAL A 68 -6.26 4.01 5.75
CA VAL A 68 -5.15 3.05 5.79
C VAL A 68 -5.30 2.12 7.01
N TYR A 69 -5.39 0.81 6.75
CA TYR A 69 -5.53 -0.25 7.75
C TYR A 69 -4.35 -1.23 7.62
N TYR A 70 -3.73 -1.64 8.72
CA TYR A 70 -2.61 -2.58 8.74
C TYR A 70 -2.43 -3.19 10.13
#